data_AF-A0A0B2AAZ3-F1
#
_entry.id   AF-A0A0B2AAZ3-F1
#
_cell.length_a   1.000
_cell.length_b   1.000
_cell.length_c   1.000
_cell.angle_alpha   90.00
_cell.angle_beta   90.00
_cell.angle_gamma   90.00
#
_symmetry.space_group_name_H-M   'P 1'
#
loop_
_entity.id
_entity.type
_entity.pdbx_description
1 polymer ?
#
loop_
_entity_poly.entity_id
_entity_poly.type
_entity_poly.pdbx_seq_one_letter_code
_entity_poly.pdbx_strand_id
1 'polypeptide(L)' 'MGEELFFRSLRAFASDYRHGNASTPDLVAVLDRVCIEVADFDAARILDRWLYCQELPALPEGVVKA' A
#
# COMPACT_ATOMS: atom_id res chain seq x y z
N MET A 1 -4.14 -7.53 -3.19
CA MET A 1 -3.41 -7.04 -4.37
C MET A 1 -2.47 -8.08 -4.99
N GLY A 2 -1.72 -8.89 -4.22
CA GLY A 2 -0.79 -9.87 -4.82
C GLY A 2 0.50 -9.23 -5.34
N GLU A 3 1.47 -10.08 -5.73
CA GLU A 3 2.85 -9.67 -6.03
C GLU A 3 2.96 -8.72 -7.22
N GLU A 4 2.30 -9.03 -8.33
CA GLU A 4 2.36 -8.20 -9.55
C GLU A 4 1.87 -6.77 -9.31
N LEU A 5 0.69 -6.62 -8.70
CA LEU A 5 0.14 -5.31 -8.40
C LEU A 5 0.96 -4.56 -7.34
N PHE A 6 1.57 -5.28 -6.40
CA PHE A 6 2.49 -4.69 -5.44
C PHE A 6 3.70 -4.06 -6.13
N PHE A 7 4.43 -4.84 -6.93
CA PHE A 7 5.61 -4.32 -7.63
C PHE A 7 5.26 -3.27 -8.67
N ARG A 8 4.11 -3.38 -9.33
CA ARG A 8 3.59 -2.33 -10.20
C ARG A 8 3.36 -1.03 -9.44
N SER A 9 2.80 -1.10 -8.22
CA SER A 9 2.60 0.07 -7.36
C SER A 9 3.93 0.71 -6.95
N LEU A 10 4.93 -0.10 -6.57
CA LEU A 10 6.26 0.40 -6.22
C LEU A 10 6.96 1.08 -7.41
N ARG A 11 6.88 0.50 -8.61
CA ARG A 11 7.42 1.11 -9.83
C ARG A 11 6.72 2.43 -10.15
N ALA A 12 5.39 2.47 -10.02
CA ALA A 12 4.62 3.68 -10.25
C ALA A 12 5.00 4.78 -9.25
N PHE A 13 5.07 4.46 -7.96
CA PHE A 13 5.47 5.41 -6.92
C PHE A 13 6.88 5.95 -7.15
N ALA A 14 7.86 5.08 -7.43
CA ALA A 14 9.23 5.50 -7.72
C ALA A 14 9.36 6.33 -9.00
N SER A 15 8.50 6.08 -9.99
CA SER A 15 8.49 6.84 -11.25
C SER A 15 7.85 8.22 -11.07
N ASP A 16 6.70 8.29 -10.41
CA ASP A 16 5.91 9.51 -10.23
C ASP A 16 6.66 10.55 -9.36
N TYR A 17 7.44 10.08 -8.39
CA TYR A 17 8.18 10.92 -7.44
C TYR A 17 9.71 10.85 -7.62
N ARG A 18 10.20 10.45 -8.81
CA ARG A 18 11.64 10.26 -9.10
C ARG A 18 12.55 11.45 -8.75
N HIS A 19 12.02 12.66 -8.90
CA HIS A 19 12.76 13.92 -8.70
C HIS A 19 12.12 14.80 -7.61
N GLY A 20 11.21 14.24 -6.81
CA GLY A 20 10.44 14.97 -5.82
C GLY A 20 10.41 14.26 -4.47
N ASN A 21 9.83 14.94 -3.48
CA ASN A 21 9.48 14.29 -2.21
C ASN A 21 8.10 13.64 -2.36
N ALA A 22 7.88 12.56 -1.62
CA ALA A 22 6.59 11.92 -1.50
C ALA A 22 6.18 11.85 -0.03
N SER A 23 4.88 11.97 0.20
CA SER A 23 4.23 11.85 1.51
C SER A 23 3.49 10.53 1.65
N THR A 24 3.02 10.22 2.85
CA THR A 24 2.18 9.04 3.09
C THR A 24 0.88 9.05 2.24
N PRO A 25 0.14 10.18 2.15
CA PRO A 25 -1.00 10.28 1.22
C PRO A 25 -0.66 9.98 -0.24
N ASP A 26 0.52 10.37 -0.71
CA ASP A 26 0.97 10.10 -2.07
C ASP A 26 1.09 8.58 -2.33
N LEU A 27 1.65 7.85 -1.37
CA LEU A 27 1.76 6.38 -1.45
C LEU A 27 0.37 5.72 -1.49
N VAL A 28 -0.54 6.16 -0.63
CA VAL A 28 -1.93 5.66 -0.58
C VAL A 28 -2.63 5.90 -1.92
N ALA A 29 -2.51 7.10 -2.48
CA ALA A 29 -3.10 7.45 -3.77
C ALA A 29 -2.57 6.59 -4.93
N VAL A 30 -1.26 6.28 -4.93
CA VAL A 30 -0.67 5.37 -5.93
C VAL A 30 -1.23 3.96 -5.81
N LEU A 31 -1.37 3.45 -4.57
CA LEU A 31 -1.89 2.10 -4.33
C LEU A 31 -3.35 1.97 -4.77
N ASP A 32 -4.21 2.92 -4.40
CA ASP A 32 -5.63 2.94 -4.83
C ASP A 32 -5.75 3.03 -6.35
N ARG A 33 -4.95 3.90 -6.98
CA ARG A 33 -4.93 4.04 -8.44
C ARG A 33 -4.52 2.75 -9.15
N VAL A 34 -3.49 2.06 -8.66
CA VAL A 34 -2.97 0.84 -9.31
C VAL A 34 -3.88 -0.37 -9.04
N CYS A 35 -4.56 -0.40 -7.90
CA CYS A 35 -5.41 -1.51 -7.47
C CYS A 35 -6.91 -1.26 -7.65
N ILE A 36 -7.31 -0.27 -8.48
CA ILE A 36 -8.72 0.12 -8.66
C ILE A 36 -9.65 -1.04 -9.07
N GLU A 37 -9.13 -2.05 -9.76
CA GLU A 37 -9.88 -3.24 -10.20
C GLU A 37 -9.92 -4.37 -9.14
N VAL A 38 -9.22 -4.21 -8.02
CA VAL A 38 -9.23 -5.17 -6.92
C VAL A 38 -10.44 -4.88 -6.04
N ALA A 39 -11.42 -5.79 -6.06
CA ALA A 39 -12.61 -5.69 -5.22
C ALA A 39 -12.24 -5.48 -3.74
N ASP A 40 -12.95 -4.56 -3.08
CA ASP A 40 -12.81 -4.18 -1.68
C ASP A 40 -11.42 -3.66 -1.25
N PHE A 41 -10.56 -3.31 -2.22
CA PHE A 41 -9.28 -2.70 -1.93
C PHE A 41 -9.45 -1.22 -1.57
N ASP A 42 -8.87 -0.85 -0.43
CA ASP A 42 -8.84 0.51 0.08
C ASP A 42 -7.50 0.68 0.82
N ALA A 43 -6.54 1.32 0.17
CA ALA A 43 -5.19 1.47 0.70
C ALA A 43 -5.18 2.28 2.00
N ALA A 44 -6.02 3.32 2.08
CA ALA A 44 -6.13 4.16 3.27
C ALA A 44 -6.59 3.31 4.47
N ARG A 45 -7.69 2.58 4.31
CA ARG A 45 -8.25 1.72 5.37
C ARG A 45 -7.29 0.60 5.78
N ILE A 46 -6.59 -0.02 4.83
CA ILE A 46 -5.64 -1.11 5.11
C ILE A 46 -4.43 -0.58 5.87
N LEU A 47 -3.87 0.56 5.44
CA LEU A 47 -2.61 1.08 5.98
C LEU A 47 -2.79 1.95 7.23
N ASP A 48 -3.98 2.49 7.49
CA ASP A 48 -4.26 3.38 8.62
C ASP A 48 -3.70 2.85 9.94
N ARG A 49 -4.01 1.58 10.26
CA ARG A 49 -3.52 0.92 11.47
C ARG A 49 -2.01 0.75 11.52
N TRP A 50 -1.36 0.54 10.37
CA TRP A 50 0.09 0.34 10.30
C TRP A 50 0.86 1.65 10.38
N LEU A 51 0.25 2.75 9.94
CA LEU A 51 0.92 4.04 9.79
C LEU A 51 0.67 4.99 10.96
N TYR A 52 -0.52 4.91 11.57
CA TYR A 52 -0.99 5.92 12.51
C TYR A 52 -1.32 5.38 13.91
N CYS A 53 -1.46 4.06 14.09
CA CYS A 53 -1.63 3.47 15.42
C CYS A 53 -0.28 3.15 16.08
N GLN A 54 -0.17 3.39 17.39
CA GLN A 54 1.03 3.04 18.17
C GLN A 54 1.08 1.55 18.55
N GLU A 55 -0.07 0.92 18.69
CA GLU A 55 -0.16 -0.52 18.93
C GLU A 55 0.10 -1.27 17.62
N LEU A 56 0.98 -2.27 17.68
CA LEU A 56 1.26 -3.13 16.53
C LEU A 56 -0.03 -3.87 16.13
N PRO A 57 -0.56 -3.65 14.91
CA PRO A 57 -1.74 -4.38 14.47
C PRO A 57 -1.43 -5.88 14.32
N ALA A 58 -2.48 -6.71 14.44
CA ALA A 58 -2.37 -8.13 14.14
C ALA A 58 -1.80 -8.33 12.72
N LEU A 59 -0.95 -9.34 12.57
CA LEU A 59 -0.42 -9.71 11.25
C LEU A 59 -1.59 -10.05 10.31
N PRO A 60 -1.49 -9.70 9.02
CA PRO A 60 -2.49 -10.11 8.05
C PRO A 60 -2.57 -11.64 8.00
N GLU A 61 -3.78 -12.19 8.02
CA GLU A 61 -4.02 -13.62 7.87
C GLU A 61 -3.49 -14.07 6.49
N GLY A 62 -2.39 -14.84 6.49
CA GLY A 62 -1.68 -15.23 5.27
C GLY A 62 -0.16 -15.33 5.41
N VAL A 63 0.44 -14.74 6.46
CA VAL A 63 1.84 -14.97 6.83
C VAL A 63 1.89 -16.01 7.94
N VAL A 64 1.68 -17.28 7.58
CA VAL A 64 2.07 -18.40 8.45
C VAL A 64 3.06 -19.26 7.66
N LYS A 65 4.34 -19.09 7.97
CA LYS A 65 5.26 -20.23 8.03
C LYS A 65 5.94 -20.18 9.39
N ALA A 66 5.67 -21.22 10.18
CA ALA A 66 6.46 -21.59 11.34
C ALA A 66 7.90 -21.94 10.93
#